data_AF-A0A920JG31-F1
#
_entry.id   AF-A0A920JG31-F1
#
_cell.length_a   1.000
_cell.length_b   1.000
_cell.length_c   1.000
_cell.angle_alpha   90.00
_cell.angle_beta   90.00
_cell.angle_gamma   90.00
#
_symmetry.space_group_name_H-M   'P 1'
#
loop_
_entity.id
_entity.type
_entity.pdbx_description
1 polymer ?
#
loop_
_entity_poly.entity_id
_entity_poly.type
_entity_poly.pdbx_seq_one_letter_code
_entity_poly.pdbx_strand_id
1 'polypeptide(L)' 'MPETPGDHQTKNAESLVADGRAVIISDENCTGVRIAKEIKGIVLDEERLMNMGKPRHPESEKNAAEKIATLLIEVSK' A
#
# COMPACT_ATOMS: atom_id res chain seq x y z
N MET A 1 12.00 4.13 -9.88
CA MET A 1 13.17 3.24 -10.02
C MET A 1 13.73 3.02 -8.62
N PRO A 2 14.43 1.90 -8.34
CA PRO A 2 15.14 1.80 -7.06
C PRO A 2 16.11 2.99 -7.04
N GLU A 3 16.09 3.79 -5.97
CA GLU A 3 16.74 5.12 -5.85
C GLU A 3 15.92 6.35 -6.30
N THR A 4 14.60 6.27 -6.49
CA THR A 4 13.80 7.51 -6.59
C THR A 4 14.04 8.35 -5.32
N PRO A 5 14.43 9.64 -5.43
CA PRO A 5 14.63 10.50 -4.26
C PRO A 5 13.38 10.47 -3.39
N GLY A 6 13.50 10.13 -2.11
CA GLY A 6 12.38 10.19 -1.15
C GLY A 6 11.84 8.87 -0.58
N ASP A 7 12.45 7.72 -0.92
CA ASP A 7 12.11 6.39 -0.37
C ASP A 7 10.62 6.04 -0.55
N HIS A 8 10.10 6.42 -1.72
CA HIS A 8 8.66 6.30 -2.01
C HIS A 8 8.17 4.86 -2.05
N GLN A 9 9.04 3.90 -2.40
CA GLN A 9 8.68 2.49 -2.44
C GLN A 9 8.44 1.95 -1.03
N THR A 10 9.32 2.23 -0.08
CA THR A 10 9.17 1.83 1.32
C THR A 10 7.93 2.48 1.92
N LYS A 11 7.73 3.78 1.74
CA LYS A 11 6.55 4.49 2.26
C LYS A 11 5.23 3.93 1.71
N ASN A 12 5.18 3.59 0.43
CA ASN A 12 4.01 2.95 -0.15
C ASN A 12 3.76 1.58 0.49
N ALA A 13 4.82 0.80 0.70
CA ALA A 13 4.70 -0.51 1.34
C ALA A 13 4.28 -0.38 2.82
N GLU A 14 4.85 0.56 3.57
CA GLU A 14 4.50 0.85 4.96
C GLU A 14 3.02 1.23 5.10
N SER A 15 2.49 2.05 4.20
CA SER A 15 1.07 2.39 4.19
C SER A 15 0.18 1.15 4.03
N LEU A 16 0.59 0.18 3.20
CA LEU A 16 -0.16 -1.06 3.03
C LEU A 16 0.01 -2.02 4.22
N VAL A 17 1.18 -2.05 4.85
CA VAL A 17 1.46 -2.87 6.05
C VAL A 17 0.68 -2.35 7.26
N ALA A 18 0.62 -1.02 7.45
CA ALA A 18 -0.18 -0.40 8.53
C ALA A 18 -1.66 -0.79 8.42
N ASP A 19 -2.13 -0.91 7.19
CA ASP A 19 -3.45 -1.41 6.84
C ASP A 19 -3.53 -2.94 6.81
N GLY A 20 -2.52 -3.69 7.24
CA GLY A 20 -2.52 -5.15 7.24
C GLY A 20 -2.79 -5.79 5.87
N ARG A 21 -2.52 -5.07 4.77
CA ARG A 21 -2.75 -5.48 3.37
C ARG A 21 -1.48 -5.96 2.67
N ALA A 22 -0.33 -5.77 3.29
CA ALA A 22 0.95 -6.20 2.77
C ALA A 22 1.88 -6.69 3.89
N VAL A 23 2.96 -7.35 3.48
CA VAL A 23 4.12 -7.67 4.33
C VAL A 23 5.35 -7.17 3.59
N ILE A 24 6.22 -6.43 4.29
CA ILE A 24 7.51 -6.02 3.74
C ILE A 24 8.51 -7.16 3.95
N ILE A 25 9.20 -7.53 2.87
CA ILE A 25 10.40 -8.36 2.91
C ILE A 25 11.55 -7.43 2.52
N SER A 26 12.47 -7.19 3.44
CA SER A 26 13.65 -6.37 3.15
C SER A 26 14.56 -7.07 2.13
N ASP A 27 15.36 -6.29 1.41
CA ASP A 27 16.18 -6.79 0.31
C ASP A 27 17.12 -7.91 0.74
N GLU A 28 17.76 -7.78 1.91
CA GLU A 28 18.64 -8.79 2.49
C GLU A 28 17.92 -10.11 2.81
N ASN A 29 16.60 -10.06 2.97
CA ASN A 29 15.75 -11.21 3.25
C ASN A 29 14.95 -11.66 2.01
N CYS A 30 15.06 -10.97 0.88
CA CYS A 30 14.28 -11.22 -0.34
C CYS A 30 14.78 -12.45 -1.12
N THR A 31 14.71 -13.61 -0.44
CA THR A 31 15.10 -14.90 -0.99
C THR A 31 13.87 -15.68 -1.44
N GLY A 32 14.05 -16.59 -2.41
CA GLY A 32 12.96 -17.45 -2.88
C GLY A 32 12.29 -18.26 -1.75
N VAL A 33 13.08 -18.72 -0.77
CA VAL A 33 12.57 -19.44 0.41
C VAL A 33 11.70 -18.53 1.27
N ARG A 34 12.14 -17.30 1.54
CA ARG A 34 11.37 -16.31 2.32
C ARG A 34 10.04 -15.97 1.64
N ILE A 35 10.08 -15.72 0.34
CA ILE A 35 8.90 -15.38 -0.48
C ILE A 35 7.91 -16.54 -0.46
N ALA A 36 8.37 -17.77 -0.72
CA ALA A 36 7.51 -18.96 -0.72
C ALA A 36 6.86 -19.19 0.66
N LYS A 37 7.59 -18.92 1.75
CA LYS A 37 7.04 -19.01 3.11
C LYS A 37 5.93 -17.99 3.34
N GLU A 38 6.10 -16.72 2.96
CA GLU A 38 5.02 -15.73 3.09
C GLU A 38 3.80 -16.10 2.25
N ILE A 39 3.99 -16.45 0.98
CA ILE A 39 2.87 -16.79 0.10
C ILE A 39 2.08 -17.95 0.70
N LYS A 40 2.74 -19.03 1.13
CA LYS A 40 2.07 -20.15 1.78
C LYS A 40 1.35 -19.73 3.07
N GLY A 41 2.00 -18.94 3.92
CA GLY A 41 1.43 -18.48 5.17
C GLY A 41 0.27 -17.48 5.01
N ILE A 42 0.13 -16.85 3.84
CA ILE A 42 -1.02 -16.00 3.51
C ILE A 42 -2.12 -16.84 2.88
N VAL A 43 -1.81 -17.65 1.87
CA VAL A 43 -2.82 -18.39 1.09
C VAL A 43 -3.45 -19.53 1.89
N LEU A 44 -2.72 -20.15 2.82
CA LEU A 44 -3.23 -21.25 3.66
C LEU A 44 -3.94 -20.77 4.92
N ASP A 45 -3.94 -19.47 5.19
CA ASP A 45 -4.65 -18.84 6.30
C ASP A 45 -5.80 -17.99 5.72
N GLU A 46 -6.99 -18.57 5.66
CA GLU A 46 -8.16 -17.95 5.03
C GLU A 46 -8.54 -16.62 5.68
N GLU A 47 -8.45 -16.53 7.01
CA GLU A 47 -8.76 -15.29 7.74
C GLU A 47 -7.76 -14.19 7.35
N ARG A 48 -6.47 -14.51 7.35
CA ARG A 48 -5.43 -13.56 6.95
C ARG A 48 -5.59 -13.13 5.50
N LEU A 49 -5.82 -14.06 4.58
CA LEU A 49 -6.04 -13.77 3.17
C LEU A 49 -7.23 -12.82 2.97
N MET A 50 -8.37 -13.13 3.61
CA MET A 50 -9.56 -12.29 3.55
C MET A 50 -9.32 -10.91 4.16
N ASN A 51 -8.62 -10.83 5.30
CA ASN A 51 -8.30 -9.56 5.94
C ASN A 51 -7.34 -8.69 5.13
N MET A 52 -6.40 -9.29 4.39
CA MET A 52 -5.50 -8.60 3.46
C MET A 52 -6.22 -8.11 2.20
N GLY A 53 -7.23 -8.85 1.72
CA GLY A 53 -8.01 -8.50 0.52
C GLY A 53 -9.09 -7.44 0.74
N LYS A 54 -9.45 -7.13 1.99
CA LYS A 54 -10.50 -6.14 2.30
C LYS A 54 -10.12 -4.74 1.81
N PRO A 55 -10.99 -4.05 1.05
CA PRO A 55 -10.79 -2.64 0.74
C PRO A 55 -10.87 -1.83 2.04
N ARG A 56 -9.80 -1.07 2.34
CA ARG A 56 -9.71 -0.24 3.56
C ARG A 56 -9.80 1.26 3.32
N HIS A 57 -9.59 1.70 2.09
CA HIS A 57 -9.88 3.08 1.71
C HIS A 57 -11.25 3.16 1.03
N PRO A 58 -12.01 4.24 1.26
CA PRO A 58 -13.17 4.54 0.43
C PRO A 58 -12.75 4.60 -1.04
N GLU A 59 -13.68 4.34 -1.96
CA GLU A 59 -13.44 4.44 -3.40
C GLU A 59 -12.59 5.67 -3.72
N SER A 60 -11.58 5.51 -4.57
CA SER A 60 -10.77 6.61 -5.08
C SER A 60 -11.66 7.81 -5.39
N GLU A 61 -11.32 8.98 -4.86
CA GLU A 61 -12.15 10.18 -4.98
C GLU A 61 -12.34 10.53 -6.46
N LYS A 62 -13.51 10.17 -7.01
CA LYS A 62 -13.80 10.26 -8.44
C LYS A 62 -13.64 11.68 -9.00
N ASN A 63 -13.76 12.69 -8.13
CA ASN A 63 -13.67 14.11 -8.49
C ASN A 63 -12.48 14.83 -7.81
N ALA A 64 -11.38 14.11 -7.53
CA ALA A 64 -10.22 14.70 -6.84
C ALA A 64 -9.72 16.00 -7.51
N ALA A 65 -9.67 16.05 -8.83
CA ALA A 65 -9.26 17.24 -9.58
C ALA A 65 -10.18 18.45 -9.33
N GLU A 66 -11.50 18.24 -9.30
CA GLU A 66 -12.50 19.29 -9.05
C GLU A 66 -12.42 19.80 -7.61
N LYS A 67 -12.21 18.91 -6.64
CA LYS A 67 -12.00 19.30 -5.23
C LYS A 67 -10.74 20.13 -5.06
N ILE A 68 -9.65 19.76 -5.73
CA ILE A 68 -8.40 20.54 -5.70
C ILE A 68 -8.62 21.91 -6.34
N ALA A 69 -9.27 21.98 -7.50
CA ALA A 69 -9.58 23.24 -8.17
C ALA A 69 -10.44 24.16 -7.29
N THR A 70 -11.45 23.60 -6.63
CA THR A 70 -12.32 24.33 -5.68
C THR A 70 -11.52 24.90 -4.51
N LEU A 71 -10.65 24.07 -3.90
CA LEU A 71 -9.78 24.50 -2.81
C LEU A 71 -8.90 25.67 -3.24
N LEU A 72 -8.23 25.57 -4.39
CA LEU A 72 -7.36 26.64 -4.89
C LEU A 72 -8.11 27.96 -5.08
N ILE A 73 -9.35 27.93 -5.59
CA ILE A 73 -10.20 29.12 -5.72
C ILE A 73 -10.56 29.70 -4.35
N GLU A 74 -10.77 28.87 -3.34
CA GLU A 74 -11.11 29.32 -1.99
C GLU A 74 -9.94 30.01 -1.29
N VAL A 75 -8.73 29.45 -1.35
CA VAL A 75 -7.54 30.03 -0.69
C VAL A 75 -6.94 31.23 -1.44
N SER A 76 -7.34 31.48 -2.68
CA SER A 76 -6.83 32.60 -3.50
C SER A 76 -7.69 33.87 -3.39
N LYS A 77 -8.76 33.84 -2.59
CA LYS A 77 -9.55 35.01 -2.18
C LYS A 77 -8.98 35.62 -0.91
#